data_AF-A0A2R6C9Z1-F1
#
_entry.id   AF-A0A2R6C9Z1-F1
#
_cell.length_a   1.000
_cell.length_b   1.000
_cell.length_c   1.000
_cell.angle_alpha   90.00
_cell.angle_beta   90.00
_cell.angle_gamma   90.00
#
_symmetry.space_group_name_H-M   'P 1'
#
loop_
_entity.id
_entity.type
_entity.pdbx_description
1 polymer ?
#
loop_
_entity_poly.entity_id
_entity_poly.type
_entity_poly.pdbx_seq_one_letter_code
_entity_poly.pdbx_strand_id
1 'polypeptide(L)'
;GMAAGALGVVLIVLTGVLLGVGILLLSMALAFTLRGHEQFFSILGFVTLPITFASAEFAPIQDMPHWLQTVAMLNLLTYAINGVRSLVLTGLNWGALGSIMLVLGLFDAAMFSIAVYAMRRAIEL
;
A
#
# COMPACT_ATOMS: atom_id res chain seq x y z
N GLY A 1 2.33 -21.69 -9.48
CA GLY A 1 2.32 -22.09 -10.91
C GLY A 1 1.61 -21.02 -11.72
N MET A 2 1.75 -21.01 -13.04
CA MET A 2 0.95 -20.19 -13.96
C MET A 2 -0.55 -20.59 -13.96
N ALA A 3 -1.13 -20.89 -12.80
CA ALA A 3 -2.43 -21.51 -12.63
C ALA A 3 -3.60 -20.52 -12.81
N ALA A 4 -3.33 -19.22 -12.91
CA ALA A 4 -4.34 -18.18 -13.11
C ALA A 4 -4.46 -17.67 -14.56
N GLY A 5 -3.61 -18.15 -15.47
CA GLY A 5 -3.57 -17.67 -16.87
C GLY A 5 -3.24 -16.17 -16.99
N ALA A 6 -3.50 -15.58 -18.15
CA ALA A 6 -3.26 -14.15 -18.41
C ALA A 6 -4.01 -13.22 -17.45
N LEU A 7 -5.17 -13.65 -16.96
CA LEU A 7 -6.00 -12.88 -16.03
C LEU A 7 -5.31 -12.70 -14.67
N GLY A 8 -4.63 -13.73 -14.15
CA GLY A 8 -3.83 -13.61 -12.93
C GLY A 8 -2.74 -12.56 -13.03
N VAL A 9 -2.06 -12.49 -14.18
CA VAL A 9 -1.02 -11.46 -14.43
C VAL A 9 -1.63 -10.07 -14.40
N VAL A 10 -2.78 -9.87 -15.06
CA VAL A 10 -3.49 -8.58 -15.04
C VAL A 10 -3.88 -8.18 -13.63
N LEU A 11 -4.38 -9.11 -12.79
CA LEU A 11 -4.75 -8.80 -11.41
C LEU A 11 -3.55 -8.48 -10.52
N ILE A 12 -2.41 -9.15 -10.73
CA ILE A 12 -1.16 -8.82 -10.03
C ILE A 12 -0.72 -7.40 -10.38
N VAL A 13 -0.70 -7.07 -11.68
CA VAL A 13 -0.34 -5.73 -12.15
C VAL A 13 -1.31 -4.69 -11.59
N LEU A 14 -2.61 -4.95 -11.62
CA LEU A 14 -3.63 -4.06 -11.07
C LEU A 14 -3.43 -3.80 -9.57
N THR A 15 -3.12 -4.85 -8.79
CA THR A 15 -2.82 -4.72 -7.35
C THR A 15 -1.60 -3.82 -7.14
N GLY A 16 -0.55 -3.99 -7.94
CA GLY A 16 0.65 -3.15 -7.89
C GLY A 16 0.38 -1.70 -8.28
N VAL A 17 -0.47 -1.47 -9.29
CA VAL A 17 -0.88 -0.12 -9.70
C VAL A 17 -1.67 0.58 -8.60
N LEU A 18 -2.64 -0.09 -7.98
CA LEU A 18 -3.41 0.46 -6.85
C LEU A 18 -2.49 0.85 -5.69
N LEU A 19 -1.60 -0.06 -5.28
CA LEU A 19 -0.62 0.26 -4.25
C LEU A 19 0.25 1.47 -4.63
N GLY A 20 0.71 1.52 -5.89
CA GLY A 20 1.49 2.65 -6.41
C GLY A 20 0.72 3.96 -6.36
N VAL A 21 -0.56 3.96 -6.74
CA VAL A 21 -1.45 5.13 -6.65
C VAL A 21 -1.60 5.59 -5.20
N GLY A 22 -1.84 4.68 -4.25
CA GLY A 22 -1.92 5.03 -2.84
C GLY A 22 -0.65 5.70 -2.30
N ILE A 23 0.53 5.17 -2.67
CA ILE A 23 1.81 5.76 -2.29
C ILE A 23 2.01 7.14 -2.94
N LEU A 24 1.63 7.29 -4.21
CA LEU A 24 1.71 8.59 -4.91
C LEU A 24 0.80 9.64 -4.27
N LEU A 25 -0.42 9.27 -3.89
CA LEU A 25 -1.37 10.17 -3.23
C LEU A 25 -0.90 10.56 -1.82
N LEU A 26 -0.35 9.61 -1.06
CA LEU A 26 0.27 9.88 0.23
C LEU A 26 1.46 10.85 0.09
N SER A 27 2.33 10.60 -0.88
CA SER A 27 3.47 11.46 -1.21
C SER A 27 3.02 12.89 -1.54
N MET A 28 1.97 13.03 -2.36
CA MET A 28 1.42 14.33 -2.72
C MET A 28 0.77 15.05 -1.53
N ALA A 29 0.01 14.34 -0.69
CA ALA A 29 -0.57 14.90 0.53
C ALA A 29 0.51 15.44 1.49
N LEU A 30 1.60 14.67 1.67
CA LEU A 30 2.74 15.06 2.49
C LEU A 30 3.50 16.26 1.90
N ALA A 31 3.69 16.31 0.58
CA ALA A 31 4.37 17.40 -0.11
C ALA A 31 3.67 18.76 0.09
N PHE A 32 2.34 18.79 0.10
CA PHE A 32 1.58 20.02 0.35
C PHE A 32 1.46 20.37 1.84
N THR A 33 1.67 19.41 2.74
CA THR A 33 1.60 19.63 4.18
C THR A 33 2.95 20.09 4.78
N LEU A 34 4.07 19.61 4.22
CA LEU A 34 5.41 19.90 4.72
C LEU A 34 6.01 21.12 4.02
N ARG A 35 6.53 22.06 4.82
CA ARG A 35 7.05 23.36 4.34
C ARG A 35 8.46 23.30 3.71
N GLY A 36 9.11 22.15 3.65
CA GLY A 36 10.49 22.02 3.15
C GLY A 36 10.79 20.68 2.47
N HIS A 37 11.33 20.75 1.24
CA HIS A 37 11.70 19.59 0.41
C HIS A 37 12.69 18.63 1.10
N GLU A 38 13.63 19.15 1.89
CA GLU A 38 14.70 18.36 2.52
C GLU A 38 14.17 17.48 3.68
N GLN A 39 13.17 17.98 4.42
CA GLN A 39 12.52 17.25 5.50
C GLN A 39 11.64 16.12 4.96
N PHE A 40 10.98 16.35 3.83
CA PHE A 40 10.14 15.37 3.15
C PHE A 40 10.91 14.10 2.77
N PHE A 41 12.03 14.23 2.04
CA PHE A 41 12.81 13.08 1.61
C PHE A 41 13.47 12.34 2.79
N SER A 42 13.92 13.07 3.80
CA SER A 42 14.53 12.49 5.00
C SER A 42 13.53 11.63 5.78
N ILE A 43 12.30 12.13 5.97
CA ILE A 43 11.22 11.39 6.64
C ILE A 43 10.79 10.19 5.81
N LEU A 44 10.58 10.37 4.50
CA LEU A 44 10.21 9.28 3.59
C LEU A 44 11.24 8.15 3.59
N GLY A 45 12.53 8.48 3.46
CA GLY A 45 13.60 7.48 3.47
C GLY A 45 13.66 6.72 4.79
N PHE A 46 13.55 7.44 5.91
CA PHE A 46 13.57 6.85 7.24
C PHE A 46 12.36 5.94 7.50
N VAL A 47 11.17 6.30 6.99
CA VAL A 47 9.92 5.54 7.20
C VAL A 47 9.77 4.36 6.22
N THR A 48 10.31 4.47 5.01
CA THR A 48 10.21 3.41 3.99
C THR A 48 10.87 2.11 4.46
N LEU A 49 12.09 2.20 5.02
CA LEU A 49 12.82 1.04 5.53
C LEU A 49 12.03 0.23 6.58
N PRO A 50 11.57 0.80 7.71
CA PRO A 50 10.82 0.06 8.71
C PRO A 50 9.48 -0.43 8.17
N ILE A 51 8.82 0.29 7.25
CA ILE A 51 7.60 -0.19 6.58
C ILE A 51 7.90 -1.43 5.74
N THR A 52 8.96 -1.42 4.93
CA THR A 52 9.31 -2.59 4.11
C THR A 52 9.67 -3.79 4.99
N PHE A 53 10.45 -3.58 6.05
CA PHE A 53 10.81 -4.65 6.99
C PHE A 53 9.62 -5.19 7.80
N ALA A 54 8.69 -4.32 8.20
CA ALA A 54 7.47 -4.72 8.90
C ALA A 54 6.41 -5.31 7.96
N SER A 55 6.62 -5.27 6.64
CA SER A 55 5.69 -5.86 5.68
C SER A 55 5.84 -7.39 5.64
N ALA A 56 4.80 -8.07 5.18
CA ALA A 56 4.83 -9.53 5.00
C ALA A 56 5.69 -10.00 3.80
N GLU A 57 6.66 -9.20 3.35
CA GLU A 57 7.57 -9.53 2.24
C GLU A 57 8.55 -10.66 2.64
N PHE A 58 9.14 -10.55 3.83
CA PHE A 58 10.17 -11.48 4.31
C PHE A 58 9.63 -12.70 5.07
N ALA A 59 8.51 -12.53 5.78
CA ALA A 59 7.90 -13.60 6.56
C ALA A 59 6.36 -13.48 6.57
N PRO A 60 5.64 -14.61 6.67
CA PRO A 60 4.21 -14.60 7.00
C PRO A 60 3.97 -13.86 8.33
N ILE A 61 2.87 -13.11 8.41
CA ILE A 61 2.53 -12.32 9.62
C ILE A 61 2.45 -13.22 10.87
N GLN A 62 1.97 -14.45 10.71
CA GLN A 62 1.82 -15.44 11.80
C GLN A 62 3.16 -15.81 12.48
N ASP A 63 4.29 -15.64 11.78
CA ASP A 63 5.62 -15.99 12.29
C ASP A 63 6.32 -14.79 12.97
N MET A 64 5.67 -13.61 12.96
CA MET A 64 6.22 -12.37 13.54
C MET A 64 5.91 -12.26 15.04
N PRO A 65 6.77 -11.61 15.85
CA PRO A 65 6.45 -11.29 17.24
C PRO A 65 5.22 -10.36 17.33
N HIS A 66 4.45 -10.46 18.42
CA HIS A 66 3.11 -9.87 18.52
C HIS A 66 3.05 -8.36 18.27
N TRP A 67 4.07 -7.62 18.73
CA TRP A 67 4.18 -6.18 18.48
C TRP A 67 4.36 -5.85 16.98
N LEU A 68 5.08 -6.70 16.25
CA LEU A 68 5.35 -6.51 14.82
C LEU A 68 4.13 -6.93 13.99
N GLN A 69 3.34 -7.91 14.45
CA GLN A 69 2.08 -8.28 13.82
C GLN A 69 1.12 -7.09 13.73
N THR A 70 0.99 -6.32 14.81
CA THR A 70 0.13 -5.12 14.82
C THR A 70 0.60 -4.09 13.79
N VAL A 71 1.90 -3.87 13.67
CA VAL A 71 2.47 -2.96 12.66
C VAL A 71 2.24 -3.49 11.24
N ALA A 72 2.46 -4.80 11.04
CA ALA A 72 2.27 -5.46 9.75
C ALA A 72 0.80 -5.43 9.29
N MET A 73 -0.16 -5.52 10.22
CA MET A 73 -1.60 -5.41 9.94
C MET A 73 -2.03 -3.99 9.56
N LEU A 74 -1.30 -2.96 9.98
CA LEU A 74 -1.55 -1.58 9.58
C LEU A 74 -0.86 -1.22 8.25
N ASN A 75 0.10 -2.05 7.82
CA ASN A 75 0.91 -1.77 6.66
C ASN A 75 0.17 -2.16 5.35
N LEU A 76 -0.13 -1.17 4.52
CA LEU A 76 -0.81 -1.38 3.25
C LEU A 76 -0.06 -2.32 2.29
N LEU A 77 1.29 -2.27 2.34
CA LEU A 77 2.17 -3.13 1.55
C LEU A 77 1.94 -4.62 1.87
N THR A 78 1.64 -4.93 3.13
CA THR A 78 1.33 -6.30 3.58
C THR A 78 0.10 -6.86 2.86
N TYR A 79 -0.95 -6.06 2.66
CA TYR A 79 -2.17 -6.50 1.97
C TYR A 79 -1.92 -6.79 0.50
N ALA A 80 -1.16 -5.93 -0.17
CA ALA A 80 -0.79 -6.12 -1.57
C ALA A 80 0.04 -7.40 -1.77
N ILE A 81 1.08 -7.60 -0.95
CA ILE A 81 1.95 -8.79 -1.01
C ILE A 81 1.17 -10.06 -0.74
N ASN A 82 0.32 -10.07 0.28
CA ASN A 82 -0.51 -11.24 0.60
C ASN A 82 -1.52 -11.55 -0.52
N GLY A 83 -2.07 -10.52 -1.19
CA GLY A 83 -2.96 -10.68 -2.35
C GLY A 83 -2.25 -11.32 -3.54
N VAL A 84 -1.08 -10.81 -3.89
CA VAL A 84 -0.25 -11.38 -4.96
C VAL A 84 0.18 -12.80 -4.61
N ARG A 85 0.57 -13.05 -3.36
CA ARG A 85 0.94 -14.39 -2.88
C ARG A 85 -0.23 -15.38 -2.97
N SER A 86 -1.43 -14.97 -2.56
CA SER A 86 -2.65 -15.78 -2.69
C SER A 86 -2.95 -16.11 -4.16
N LEU A 87 -2.80 -15.12 -5.05
CA LEU A 87 -2.96 -15.29 -6.49
C LEU A 87 -1.99 -16.33 -7.08
N VAL A 88 -0.74 -16.33 -6.62
CA VAL A 88 0.34 -17.20 -7.14
C VAL A 88 0.30 -18.63 -6.55
N LEU A 89 -0.02 -18.76 -5.25
CA LEU A 89 0.04 -20.02 -4.51
C LEU A 89 -1.27 -20.80 -4.55
N THR A 90 -2.41 -20.14 -4.32
CA THR A 90 -3.73 -20.77 -4.20
C THR A 90 -4.61 -20.63 -5.44
N GLY A 91 -4.22 -19.77 -6.40
CA GLY A 91 -5.01 -19.49 -7.59
C GLY A 91 -6.07 -18.40 -7.36
N LEU A 92 -7.00 -18.25 -8.31
CA LEU A 92 -7.97 -17.15 -8.33
C LEU A 92 -9.06 -17.35 -7.26
N ASN A 93 -8.86 -16.76 -6.08
CA ASN A 93 -9.91 -16.64 -5.07
C ASN A 93 -10.53 -15.23 -5.14
N TRP A 94 -11.68 -15.14 -5.80
CA TRP A 94 -12.40 -13.87 -6.02
C TRP A 94 -12.78 -13.15 -4.72
N GLY A 95 -13.09 -13.88 -3.64
CA GLY A 95 -13.45 -13.29 -2.35
C GLY A 95 -12.25 -12.60 -1.69
N ALA A 96 -11.11 -13.30 -1.62
CA ALA A 96 -9.87 -12.73 -1.09
C ALA A 96 -9.40 -11.54 -1.94
N LEU A 97 -9.42 -11.68 -3.26
CA LEU A 97 -9.08 -10.60 -4.19
C LEU A 97 -9.97 -9.37 -4.05
N GLY A 98 -11.29 -9.58 -3.98
CA GLY A 98 -12.26 -8.50 -3.81
C GLY A 98 -12.00 -7.71 -2.53
N SER A 99 -11.73 -8.40 -1.42
CA SER A 99 -11.43 -7.73 -0.15
C SER A 99 -10.15 -6.88 -0.23
N ILE A 100 -9.10 -7.37 -0.88
CA ILE A 100 -7.82 -6.67 -1.00
C ILE A 100 -7.95 -5.45 -1.93
N MET A 101 -8.60 -5.62 -3.08
CA MET A 101 -8.89 -4.52 -4.01
C MET A 101 -9.75 -3.44 -3.35
N LEU A 102 -10.71 -3.83 -2.51
CA LEU A 102 -11.55 -2.90 -1.76
C LEU A 102 -10.74 -2.13 -0.73
N VAL A 103 -9.88 -2.80 0.06
CA VAL A 103 -9.02 -2.14 1.05
C VAL A 103 -8.06 -1.14 0.38
N LEU A 104 -7.39 -1.54 -0.71
CA LEU A 104 -6.52 -0.64 -1.46
C LEU A 104 -7.30 0.53 -2.06
N GLY A 105 -8.46 0.27 -2.67
CA GLY A 105 -9.30 1.31 -3.27
C GLY A 105 -9.87 2.30 -2.24
N LEU A 106 -10.26 1.84 -1.05
CA LEU A 106 -10.69 2.73 0.04
C LEU A 106 -9.54 3.59 0.55
N PHE A 107 -8.34 3.01 0.67
CA PHE A 107 -7.16 3.77 1.04
C PHE A 107 -6.83 4.86 0.02
N ASP A 108 -6.85 4.51 -1.27
CA ASP A 108 -6.61 5.46 -2.36
C ASP A 108 -7.65 6.58 -2.36
N ALA A 109 -8.93 6.26 -2.18
CA ALA A 109 -9.99 7.27 -2.08
C ALA A 109 -9.80 8.21 -0.88
N ALA A 110 -9.40 7.68 0.27
CA ALA A 110 -9.09 8.46 1.46
C ALA A 110 -7.87 9.37 1.22
N MET A 111 -6.77 8.84 0.68
CA MET A 111 -5.58 9.62 0.39
C MET A 111 -5.83 10.67 -0.69
N PHE A 112 -6.64 10.37 -1.69
CA PHE A 112 -7.05 11.34 -2.71
C PHE A 112 -7.81 12.51 -2.09
N SER A 113 -8.76 12.21 -1.19
CA SER A 113 -9.52 13.24 -0.48
C SER A 113 -8.62 14.12 0.39
N ILE A 114 -7.66 13.52 1.10
CA ILE A 114 -6.68 14.24 1.92
C ILE A 114 -5.75 15.08 1.05
N ALA A 115 -5.25 14.55 -0.06
CA ALA A 115 -4.37 15.27 -0.97
C ALA A 115 -5.08 16.49 -1.59
N VAL A 116 -6.34 16.33 -2.02
CA VAL A 116 -7.16 17.44 -2.54
C VAL A 116 -7.41 18.47 -1.46
N TYR A 117 -7.71 18.06 -0.23
CA TYR A 117 -7.91 18.99 0.89
C TYR A 117 -6.62 19.76 1.22
N ALA A 118 -5.48 19.07 1.30
CA ALA A 118 -4.17 19.67 1.57
C ALA A 118 -3.79 20.68 0.48
N MET A 119 -4.01 20.34 -0.79
CA MET A 119 -3.77 21.23 -1.92
C MET A 119 -4.66 22.48 -1.86
N ARG A 120 -5.96 22.33 -1.60
CA ARG A 120 -6.88 23.48 -1.47
C ARG A 120 -6.45 24.43 -0.36
N ARG A 121 -6.10 23.87 0.80
CA ARG A 121 -5.62 24.65 1.94
C ARG A 121 -4.28 25.36 1.67
N ALA A 122 -3.41 24.76 0.87
CA ALA A 122 -2.14 25.38 0.48
C ALA A 122 -2.32 26.57 -0.48
N ILE A 123 -3.42 26.61 -1.24
CA ILE A 123 -3.73 27.72 -2.18
C ILE A 123 -4.37 28.91 -1.46
N GLU A 124 -5.04 28.68 -0.33
CA GLU A 124 -5.69 29.73 0.47
C GLU A 124 -4.74 30.49 1.41
N LEU A 125 -3.47 30.08 1.52
CA LEU A 125 -2.42 30.69 2.34
C LEU A 125 -1.47 31.54 1.50
#